data_AF-A0A2P5ATY4-F1
#
_entry.id   AF-A0A2P5ATY4-F1
#
_cell.length_a   1.000
_cell.length_b   1.000
_cell.length_c   1.000
_cell.angle_alpha   90.00
_cell.angle_beta   90.00
_cell.angle_gamma   90.00
#
_symmetry.space_group_name_H-M   'P 1'
#
loop_
_entity.id
_entity.type
_entity.pdbx_description
1 polymer ?
#
loop_
_entity_poly.entity_id
_entity_poly.type
_entity_poly.pdbx_seq_one_letter_code
_entity_poly.pdbx_strand_id
1 'polypeptide(L)'
;MDPKSKARLLVLFNIFIFIYSLHQASSSNSEKIVSVELYYETLCPDSVDFILNQVVQLFQSPLISVVDLKFVPYGNARLRSNHTIICQR
;
A
#
# COMPACT_ATOMS: atom_id res chain seq x y z
N MET A 1 0.41 -52.23 -9.04
CA MET A 1 -0.20 -51.19 -8.18
C MET A 1 -1.69 -51.45 -8.11
N ASP A 2 -2.16 -51.82 -6.93
CA ASP A 2 -3.51 -52.34 -6.70
C ASP A 2 -4.58 -51.28 -6.96
N PRO A 3 -5.81 -51.66 -7.38
CA PRO A 3 -6.89 -50.72 -7.66
C PRO A 3 -7.20 -49.80 -6.46
N LYS A 4 -7.02 -50.31 -5.23
CA LYS A 4 -7.12 -49.54 -3.98
C LYS A 4 -6.02 -48.46 -3.86
N SER A 5 -4.81 -48.75 -4.32
CA SER A 5 -3.67 -47.81 -4.32
C SER A 5 -3.85 -46.71 -5.37
N LYS A 6 -4.48 -47.00 -6.51
CA LYS A 6 -4.81 -46.01 -7.54
C LYS A 6 -5.92 -45.07 -7.09
N ALA A 7 -6.97 -45.61 -6.44
CA ALA A 7 -8.03 -44.81 -5.84
C ALA A 7 -7.49 -43.89 -4.74
N ARG A 8 -6.59 -44.38 -3.88
CA ARG A 8 -5.91 -43.54 -2.86
C ARG A 8 -5.09 -42.42 -3.51
N LEU A 9 -4.33 -42.71 -4.55
CA LEU A 9 -3.55 -41.69 -5.26
C LEU A 9 -4.45 -40.64 -5.93
N LEU A 10 -5.57 -41.05 -6.53
CA LEU A 10 -6.57 -40.15 -7.09
C LEU A 10 -7.18 -39.23 -6.02
N VAL A 11 -7.51 -39.77 -4.84
CA VAL A 11 -8.03 -38.96 -3.73
C VAL A 11 -6.99 -37.93 -3.26
N LEU A 12 -5.73 -38.34 -3.08
CA LEU A 12 -4.66 -37.42 -2.68
C LEU A 12 -4.42 -36.32 -3.73
N PHE A 13 -4.48 -36.66 -5.02
CA PHE A 13 -4.35 -35.70 -6.10
C PHE A 13 -5.49 -34.67 -6.11
N ASN A 14 -6.72 -35.11 -5.89
CA ASN A 14 -7.89 -34.21 -5.78
C ASN A 14 -7.81 -33.32 -4.54
N ILE A 15 -7.34 -33.84 -3.40
CA ILE A 15 -7.11 -33.03 -2.19
C ILE A 15 -6.03 -31.98 -2.45
N PHE A 16 -4.95 -32.34 -3.13
CA PHE A 16 -3.87 -31.42 -3.45
C PHE A 16 -4.36 -30.28 -4.37
N ILE A 17 -5.13 -30.61 -5.41
CA ILE A 17 -5.76 -29.61 -6.29
C ILE A 17 -6.67 -28.68 -5.49
N PHE A 18 -7.51 -29.23 -4.60
CA PHE A 18 -8.44 -28.45 -3.80
C PHE A 18 -7.73 -27.47 -2.85
N ILE A 19 -6.65 -27.90 -2.19
CA ILE A 19 -5.82 -27.04 -1.34
C ILE A 19 -5.17 -25.93 -2.16
N TYR A 20 -4.68 -26.24 -3.36
CA TYR A 20 -4.07 -25.25 -4.25
C TYR A 20 -5.08 -24.18 -4.70
N SER A 21 -6.32 -24.58 -5.00
CA SER A 21 -7.40 -23.66 -5.36
C SER A 21 -7.82 -22.74 -4.21
N LEU A 22 -7.86 -23.24 -2.97
CA LEU A 22 -8.14 -22.42 -1.77
C LEU A 22 -7.05 -21.36 -1.54
N HIS A 23 -5.79 -21.68 -1.82
CA HIS A 23 -4.69 -20.75 -1.65
C HIS A 23 -4.76 -19.56 -2.62
N GLN A 24 -5.17 -19.82 -3.87
CA GLN A 24 -5.32 -18.77 -4.89
C GLN A 24 -6.48 -17.81 -4.59
N ALA A 25 -7.57 -18.30 -3.98
CA ALA A 25 -8.72 -17.48 -3.60
C ALA A 25 -8.41 -16.44 -2.50
N SER A 26 -7.38 -16.68 -1.68
CA SER A 26 -6.91 -15.71 -0.68
C SER A 26 -6.10 -14.56 -1.29
N SER A 27 -5.57 -14.74 -2.51
CA SER A 27 -4.63 -13.80 -3.14
C SER A 27 -5.31 -12.71 -3.98
N SER A 28 -6.64 -12.73 -4.14
CA SER A 28 -7.36 -11.78 -5.00
C SER A 28 -8.09 -10.67 -4.23
N ASN A 29 -7.74 -10.43 -2.98
CA ASN A 29 -8.04 -9.14 -2.38
C ASN A 29 -7.00 -8.17 -2.94
N SER A 30 -7.31 -7.54 -4.08
CA SER A 30 -6.81 -6.19 -4.28
C SER A 30 -7.40 -5.38 -3.14
N GLU A 31 -6.71 -5.35 -2.00
CA GLU A 31 -6.97 -4.38 -0.96
C GLU A 31 -7.05 -3.05 -1.68
N LYS A 32 -8.22 -2.41 -1.64
CA LYS A 32 -8.46 -1.13 -2.30
C LYS A 32 -7.70 -0.10 -1.49
N ILE A 33 -6.39 -0.05 -1.73
CA ILE A 33 -5.49 0.89 -1.09
C ILE A 33 -5.76 2.26 -1.71
N VAL A 34 -6.09 3.22 -0.85
CA VAL A 34 -6.31 4.60 -1.23
C VAL A 34 -4.94 5.28 -1.32
N SER A 35 -4.53 5.68 -2.52
CA SER A 35 -3.30 6.42 -2.74
C SER A 35 -3.49 7.88 -2.30
N VAL A 36 -2.61 8.36 -1.42
CA VAL A 36 -2.57 9.76 -0.95
C VAL A 36 -1.16 10.31 -1.11
N GLU A 37 -0.99 11.36 -1.90
CA GLU A 37 0.28 12.07 -2.01
C GLU A 37 0.16 13.47 -1.37
N LEU A 38 1.01 13.74 -0.38
CA LEU A 38 1.08 15.03 0.30
C LEU A 38 2.27 15.84 -0.21
N TYR A 39 1.99 16.87 -0.99
CA TYR A 39 2.96 17.86 -1.43
C TYR A 39 3.00 19.00 -0.41
N TYR A 40 4.15 19.22 0.22
CA TYR A 40 4.26 20.15 1.35
C TYR A 40 5.58 20.92 1.33
N GLU A 41 5.65 22.00 2.12
CA GLU A 41 6.86 22.77 2.38
C GLU A 41 7.23 22.64 3.85
N THR A 42 8.49 22.32 4.16
CA THR A 42 8.93 21.99 5.52
C THR A 42 8.79 23.15 6.51
N LEU A 43 8.86 24.39 6.03
CA LEU A 43 8.76 25.60 6.85
C LEU A 43 7.42 26.35 6.71
N CYS A 44 6.47 25.85 5.89
CA CYS A 44 5.17 26.47 5.75
C CYS A 44 4.29 26.15 6.97
N PRO A 45 3.76 27.16 7.69
CA PRO A 45 2.95 26.94 8.89
C PRO A 45 1.74 26.02 8.64
N ASP A 46 1.05 26.20 7.52
CA ASP A 46 -0.14 25.40 7.20
C ASP A 46 0.22 23.94 6.87
N SER A 47 1.36 23.72 6.21
CA SER A 47 1.87 22.36 5.96
C SER A 47 2.21 21.65 7.27
N VAL A 48 2.85 22.36 8.20
CA VAL A 48 3.20 21.83 9.52
C VAL A 48 1.93 21.52 10.32
N ASP A 49 0.98 22.46 10.37
CA ASP A 49 -0.29 22.29 11.07
C ASP A 49 -1.08 21.09 10.52
N PHE A 50 -1.20 20.98 9.19
CA PHE A 50 -1.89 19.87 8.55
C PHE A 50 -1.24 18.52 8.88
N ILE A 51 0.10 18.43 8.82
CA ILE A 51 0.80 17.19 9.15
C ILE A 51 0.56 16.80 10.61
N LEU A 52 0.78 17.74 11.54
CA LEU A 52 0.70 17.45 12.96
C LEU A 52 -0.73 17.19 13.45
N ASN A 53 -1.70 17.93 12.94
CA ASN A 53 -3.06 17.90 13.44
C ASN A 53 -4.01 17.02 12.63
N GLN A 54 -3.71 16.70 11.37
CA GLN A 54 -4.57 15.84 10.53
C GLN A 54 -3.87 14.53 10.18
N VAL A 55 -2.66 14.60 9.61
CA VAL A 55 -1.96 13.41 9.10
C VAL A 55 -1.53 12.48 10.23
N VAL A 56 -1.08 13.00 11.37
CA VAL A 56 -0.75 12.15 12.54
C VAL A 56 -1.96 11.37 13.03
N GLN A 57 -3.18 11.94 12.96
CA GLN A 57 -4.41 11.25 13.36
C GLN A 57 -4.70 10.04 12.45
N LEU A 58 -4.33 10.12 11.16
CA LEU A 58 -4.45 8.98 10.24
C LEU A 58 -3.67 7.76 10.75
N PHE A 59 -2.44 7.96 11.26
CA PHE A 59 -1.62 6.87 11.81
C PHE A 59 -2.19 6.25 13.09
N GLN A 60 -3.08 6.96 13.79
CA GLN A 60 -3.77 6.48 14.99
C GLN A 60 -5.10 5.80 14.64
N SER A 61 -5.51 5.82 13.38
CA SER A 61 -6.78 5.30 12.89
C SER A 61 -6.59 3.96 12.16
N PRO A 62 -7.59 3.04 12.17
CA PRO A 62 -7.54 1.84 11.34
C PRO A 62 -7.48 2.16 9.84
N LEU A 63 -7.75 3.39 9.42
CA LEU A 63 -7.60 3.83 8.03
C LEU A 63 -6.17 3.70 7.51
N ILE A 64 -5.14 3.75 8.37
CA ILE A 64 -3.75 3.63 7.92
C ILE A 64 -3.47 2.29 7.21
N SER A 65 -4.20 1.22 7.55
CA SER A 65 -4.00 -0.09 6.91
C SER A 65 -4.49 -0.16 5.47
N VAL A 66 -5.24 0.86 5.00
CA VAL A 66 -5.80 0.92 3.65
C VAL A 66 -5.36 2.17 2.88
N VAL A 67 -4.34 2.88 3.37
CA VAL A 67 -3.81 4.09 2.71
C VAL A 67 -2.35 3.86 2.33
N ASP A 68 -2.01 4.15 1.07
CA ASP A 68 -0.63 4.33 0.62
C ASP A 68 -0.32 5.83 0.66
N LEU A 69 0.34 6.25 1.75
CA LEU A 69 0.67 7.65 2.00
C LEU A 69 2.11 7.97 1.59
N LYS A 70 2.27 8.94 0.70
CA LYS A 70 3.57 9.43 0.22
C LYS A 70 3.75 10.91 0.52
N PHE A 71 4.86 11.25 1.16
CA PHE A 71 5.26 12.63 1.43
C PHE A 71 6.19 13.13 0.32
N VAL A 72 5.88 14.31 -0.24
CA VAL A 72 6.66 14.96 -1.29
C VAL A 72 7.07 16.37 -0.83
N PRO A 73 8.30 16.54 -0.29
CA PRO A 73 8.79 17.83 0.20
C PRO A 73 9.24 18.71 -0.96
N TYR A 74 8.31 19.47 -1.54
CA TYR A 74 8.58 20.40 -2.64
C TYR A 74 7.68 21.64 -2.56
N GLY A 75 6.35 21.43 -2.53
CA GLY A 75 5.37 22.49 -2.38
C GLY A 75 5.54 23.64 -3.38
N ASN A 76 5.66 24.89 -2.89
CA ASN A 76 5.81 26.08 -3.73
C ASN A 76 7.26 26.35 -4.20
N ALA A 77 8.20 25.44 -3.97
CA ALA A 77 9.54 25.57 -4.50
C ALA A 77 9.56 25.65 -6.03
N ARG A 78 10.55 26.34 -6.59
CA ARG A 78 10.71 26.58 -8.04
C ARG A 78 12.07 26.11 -8.50
N LEU A 79 12.09 25.34 -9.58
CA LEU A 79 13.31 24.98 -10.31
C LEU A 79 13.72 26.13 -11.23
N ARG A 80 14.97 26.57 -11.11
CA ARG A 80 15.60 27.54 -12.01
C ARG A 80 16.30 26.85 -13.17
N SER A 81 16.62 27.61 -14.22
CA SER A 81 17.33 27.10 -15.41
C SER A 81 18.70 26.50 -15.11
N ASN A 82 19.34 26.93 -14.02
CA ASN A 82 20.60 26.38 -13.53
C ASN A 82 20.40 25.18 -12.57
N HIS A 83 19.24 24.52 -12.61
CA HIS A 83 18.88 23.37 -11.77
C HIS A 83 18.90 23.65 -10.25
N THR A 84 18.91 24.92 -9.85
CA THR A 84 18.76 25.30 -8.43
C THR A 84 17.29 25.30 -8.05
N ILE A 85 16.98 24.72 -6.89
CA ILE A 85 15.64 24.77 -6.29
C ILE A 85 15.60 25.97 -5.33
N ILE A 86 14.61 26.85 -5.50
CA ILE A 86 14.36 27.98 -4.61
C ILE A 86 13.03 27.75 -3.91
N CYS A 87 13.04 27.67 -2.58
CA CYS A 87 11.84 27.54 -1.76
C CYS A 87 11.16 28.90 -1.54
N GLN A 88 9.85 28.87 -1.30
CA GLN A 88 9.14 30.02 -0.76
C GLN A 88 9.58 30.23 0.70
N ARG A 89 9.72 31.50 1.11
CA ARG A 89 9.96 31.83 2.52
C ARG A 89 8.66 31.76 3.31
#